data_AF-A0A965KLV3-F1
#
_entry.id   AF-A0A965KLV3-F1
#
_cell.length_a   1.000
_cell.length_b   1.000
_cell.length_c   1.000
_cell.angle_alpha   90.00
_cell.angle_beta   90.00
_cell.angle_gamma   90.00
#
_symmetry.space_group_name_H-M   'P 1'
#
loop_
_entity.id
_entity.type
_entity.pdbx_description
1 polymer ?
#
loop_
_entity_poly.entity_id
_entity_poly.type
_entity_poly.pdbx_seq_one_letter_code
_entity_poly.pdbx_strand_id
1 'polypeptide(L)'
;MVAYIARRISVLLVILFGSSFILYNLSAIAGDPIGDLRFSDDPQIQAEVKELETFLRLDVPPPLRYFIWLRGIFGAFSGNIDFGLTRLRAPVSTEIAAAMPITIRLVLFATVLAIVLGIALGVLTALRQYSRFDYSMTFVAFLLFSLPIFWVAVLLKQYLAI
;
A
#
# COMPACT_ATOMS: atom_id res chain seq x y z
N MET A 1 21.26 22.94 12.20
CA MET A 1 20.08 22.10 12.51
C MET A 1 18.86 22.47 11.68
N VAL A 2 18.40 23.73 11.66
CA VAL A 2 17.23 24.16 10.84
C VAL A 2 17.39 23.83 9.35
N ALA A 3 18.53 24.16 8.74
CA ALA A 3 18.80 23.85 7.33
C ALA A 3 18.79 22.34 7.02
N TYR A 4 19.23 21.51 7.98
CA TYR A 4 19.21 20.05 7.85
C TYR A 4 17.78 19.49 7.93
N ILE A 5 16.98 19.98 8.88
CA ILE A 5 15.57 19.60 9.01
C ILE A 5 14.79 20.03 7.77
N ALA A 6 14.97 21.27 7.30
CA ALA A 6 14.34 21.78 6.09
C ALA A 6 14.68 20.89 4.87
N ARG A 7 15.97 20.58 4.66
CA ARG A 7 16.41 19.67 3.59
C ARG A 7 15.73 18.29 3.69
N ARG A 8 15.63 17.71 4.89
CA ARG A 8 14.98 16.41 5.10
C ARG A 8 13.49 16.47 4.78
N ILE A 9 12.78 17.48 5.27
CA ILE A 9 11.35 17.67 4.99
C ILE A 9 11.12 17.86 3.48
N SER A 10 11.93 18.68 2.80
CA SER A 10 11.82 18.85 1.35
C SER A 10 11.99 17.54 0.59
N VAL A 11 12.99 16.72 0.95
CA VAL A 11 13.20 15.40 0.34
C VAL A 11 12.00 14.48 0.59
N LEU A 12 11.47 14.46 1.81
CA LEU A 12 10.28 13.66 2.15
C LEU A 12 9.06 14.08 1.35
N LEU A 13 8.83 15.38 1.16
CA LEU A 13 7.72 15.89 0.35
C LEU A 13 7.85 15.48 -1.11
N VAL A 14 9.07 15.56 -1.68
CA VAL A 14 9.32 15.12 -3.07
C VAL A 14 9.09 13.61 -3.21
N ILE A 15 9.57 12.81 -2.27
CA ILE A 15 9.36 11.35 -2.27
C ILE A 15 7.87 11.03 -2.12
N LEU A 16 7.18 11.67 -1.20
CA LEU A 16 5.74 11.45 -0.96
C LEU A 16 4.92 11.82 -2.20
N PHE A 17 5.20 12.98 -2.80
CA PHE A 17 4.53 13.42 -4.01
C PHE A 17 4.83 12.46 -5.18
N GLY A 18 6.09 12.18 -5.46
CA GLY A 18 6.49 11.30 -6.56
C GLY A 18 5.95 9.88 -6.41
N SER A 19 6.08 9.27 -5.23
CA SER A 19 5.57 7.93 -4.97
C SER A 19 4.04 7.87 -5.03
N SER A 20 3.33 8.81 -4.42
CA SER A 20 1.86 8.84 -4.49
C SER A 20 1.34 9.07 -5.90
N PHE A 21 1.98 9.94 -6.68
CA PHE A 21 1.63 10.17 -8.09
C PHE A 21 1.83 8.88 -8.92
N ILE A 22 2.99 8.24 -8.81
CA ILE A 22 3.29 7.00 -9.55
C ILE A 22 2.32 5.89 -9.14
N LEU A 23 2.11 5.67 -7.84
CA LEU A 23 1.22 4.63 -7.34
C LEU A 23 -0.24 4.88 -7.74
N TYR A 24 -0.70 6.13 -7.70
CA TYR A 24 -2.05 6.48 -8.16
C TYR A 24 -2.25 6.13 -9.62
N ASN A 25 -1.31 6.54 -10.48
CA ASN A 25 -1.39 6.26 -11.92
C ASN A 25 -1.29 4.76 -12.22
N LEU A 26 -0.37 4.04 -11.58
CA LEU A 26 -0.24 2.60 -11.75
C LEU A 26 -1.52 1.87 -11.31
N SER A 27 -2.11 2.26 -10.17
CA SER A 27 -3.38 1.70 -9.70
C SER A 27 -4.53 1.97 -10.67
N ALA A 28 -4.62 3.21 -11.17
CA ALA A 28 -5.63 3.63 -12.12
C ALA A 28 -5.51 2.97 -13.50
N ILE A 29 -4.30 2.55 -13.90
CA ILE A 29 -4.04 1.88 -15.18
C ILE A 29 -4.20 0.36 -15.04
N ALA A 30 -3.74 -0.21 -13.92
CA ALA A 30 -3.73 -1.66 -13.70
C ALA A 30 -5.10 -2.22 -13.31
N GLY A 31 -6.02 -1.40 -12.80
CA GLY A 31 -7.35 -1.85 -12.35
C GLY A 31 -8.48 -0.94 -12.81
N ASP A 32 -9.68 -1.53 -12.93
CA ASP A 32 -10.94 -0.82 -13.15
C ASP A 32 -11.88 -1.06 -11.95
N PRO A 33 -12.24 -0.03 -11.17
CA PRO A 33 -13.11 -0.19 -9.99
C PRO A 33 -14.54 -0.61 -10.34
N ILE A 34 -14.95 -0.48 -11.61
CA ILE A 34 -16.26 -0.88 -12.13
C ILE A 34 -16.17 -2.00 -13.17
N GLY A 35 -15.00 -2.62 -13.34
CA GLY A 35 -14.75 -3.64 -14.35
C GLY A 35 -15.76 -4.79 -14.31
N ASP A 36 -16.07 -5.30 -13.10
CA ASP A 36 -17.03 -6.39 -12.91
C ASP A 36 -18.46 -6.04 -13.39
N LEU A 37 -18.84 -4.76 -13.29
CA LEU A 37 -20.17 -4.27 -13.67
C LEU A 37 -20.28 -4.04 -15.18
N ARG A 38 -19.16 -3.75 -15.86
CA ARG A 38 -19.13 -3.49 -17.32
C ARG A 38 -19.51 -4.71 -18.15
N PHE A 39 -19.32 -5.92 -17.63
CA PHE A 39 -19.64 -7.17 -18.32
C PHE A 39 -21.10 -7.62 -18.18
N SER A 40 -21.95 -6.85 -17.51
CA SER A 40 -23.37 -7.19 -17.37
C SER A 40 -24.20 -6.75 -18.58
N ASP A 41 -25.07 -7.63 -19.08
CA ASP A 41 -25.97 -7.35 -20.22
C ASP A 41 -27.27 -6.64 -19.80
N ASP A 42 -27.47 -6.38 -18.49
CA ASP A 42 -28.67 -5.71 -17.98
C ASP A 42 -28.65 -4.20 -18.30
N PRO A 43 -29.65 -3.66 -19.03
CA PRO A 43 -29.73 -2.23 -19.35
C PRO A 43 -29.77 -1.32 -18.11
N GLN A 44 -30.31 -1.80 -16.99
CA GLN A 44 -30.36 -1.03 -15.75
C GLN A 44 -28.97 -0.91 -15.11
N ILE A 45 -28.17 -1.98 -15.17
CA ILE A 45 -26.78 -1.98 -14.67
C ILE A 45 -25.90 -1.08 -15.55
N GLN A 46 -26.13 -1.06 -16.86
CA GLN A 46 -25.40 -0.17 -17.78
C GLN A 46 -25.67 1.32 -17.50
N ALA A 47 -26.89 1.68 -17.10
CA ALA A 47 -27.21 3.04 -16.67
C ALA A 47 -26.46 3.42 -15.39
N GLU A 48 -26.40 2.51 -14.42
CA GLU A 48 -25.67 2.70 -13.16
C GLU A 48 -24.15 2.81 -13.37
N VAL A 49 -23.59 2.01 -14.29
CA VAL A 49 -22.18 2.07 -14.68
C VAL A 49 -21.80 3.47 -15.16
N LYS A 50 -22.62 4.09 -16.01
CA LYS A 50 -22.34 5.44 -16.54
C LYS A 50 -22.42 6.53 -15.47
N GLU A 51 -23.38 6.41 -14.55
CA GLU A 51 -23.47 7.30 -13.39
C GLU A 51 -22.22 7.17 -12.51
N LEU A 52 -21.80 5.94 -12.25
CA LEU A 52 -20.64 5.64 -11.41
C LEU A 52 -19.32 6.05 -12.08
N GLU A 53 -19.21 5.92 -13.40
CA GLU A 53 -18.07 6.38 -14.20
C GLU A 53 -17.88 7.89 -14.04
N THR A 54 -18.97 8.66 -14.15
CA THR A 54 -18.96 10.12 -13.99
C THR A 54 -18.68 10.51 -12.54
N PHE A 55 -19.31 9.83 -11.58
CA PHE A 55 -19.13 10.08 -10.15
C PHE A 55 -17.67 9.87 -9.70
N LEU A 56 -17.05 8.78 -10.14
CA LEU A 56 -15.65 8.44 -9.85
C LEU A 56 -14.65 9.18 -10.76
N ARG A 57 -15.13 9.96 -11.74
CA ARG A 57 -14.33 10.67 -12.74
C ARG A 57 -13.43 9.75 -13.54
N LEU A 58 -13.92 8.56 -13.87
CA LEU A 58 -13.12 7.56 -14.61
C LEU A 58 -12.86 7.96 -16.06
N ASP A 59 -13.66 8.88 -16.59
CA ASP A 59 -13.49 9.56 -17.87
C ASP A 59 -12.29 10.53 -17.91
N VAL A 60 -11.82 10.97 -16.74
CA VAL A 60 -10.67 11.88 -16.62
C VAL A 60 -9.36 11.08 -16.64
N PRO A 61 -8.36 11.48 -17.48
CA PRO A 61 -7.05 10.84 -17.49
C PRO A 61 -6.42 10.75 -16.10
N PRO A 62 -5.81 9.60 -15.71
CA PRO A 62 -5.29 9.39 -14.36
C PRO A 62 -4.37 10.48 -13.82
N PRO A 63 -3.46 11.09 -14.60
CA PRO A 63 -2.62 12.18 -14.10
C PRO A 63 -3.42 13.40 -13.66
N LEU A 64 -4.46 13.78 -14.40
CA LEU A 64 -5.33 14.92 -14.07
C LEU A 64 -6.22 14.60 -12.88
N ARG A 65 -6.74 13.36 -12.84
CA ARG A 65 -7.56 12.86 -11.74
C ARG A 65 -6.81 12.84 -10.41
N TYR A 66 -5.50 12.55 -10.43
CA TYR A 66 -4.64 12.67 -9.26
C TYR A 66 -4.61 14.10 -8.71
N PHE A 67 -4.44 15.13 -9.55
CA PHE A 67 -4.40 16.52 -9.06
C PHE A 67 -5.75 16.99 -8.50
N ILE A 68 -6.85 16.49 -9.05
CA ILE A 68 -8.19 16.70 -8.51
C ILE A 68 -8.29 16.10 -7.09
N TRP A 69 -7.86 14.85 -6.91
CA TRP A 69 -7.84 14.19 -5.62
C TRP A 69 -6.88 14.88 -4.63
N LEU A 70 -5.69 15.26 -5.09
CA LEU A 70 -4.68 15.96 -4.28
C LEU A 70 -5.20 17.30 -3.76
N ARG A 71 -6.03 18.01 -4.53
CA ARG A 71 -6.71 19.24 -4.07
C ARG A 71 -7.61 18.98 -2.86
N GLY A 72 -8.31 17.85 -2.80
CA GLY A 72 -9.10 17.44 -1.63
C GLY A 72 -8.24 17.21 -0.39
N ILE A 73 -7.07 16.60 -0.57
CA ILE A 73 -6.10 16.40 0.52
C ILE A 73 -5.54 17.73 1.02
N PHE A 74 -5.24 18.68 0.13
CA PHE A 74 -4.82 20.03 0.52
C PHE A 74 -5.87 20.77 1.36
N GLY A 75 -7.12 20.31 1.38
CA GLY A 75 -8.12 20.76 2.34
C GLY A 75 -7.70 20.58 3.81
N ALA A 76 -6.69 19.76 4.09
CA ALA A 76 -6.01 19.66 5.39
C ALA A 76 -5.57 21.00 5.97
N PHE A 77 -5.04 21.89 5.14
CA PHE A 77 -4.59 23.20 5.58
C PHE A 77 -5.75 24.12 6.00
N SER A 78 -6.98 23.79 5.57
CA SER A 78 -8.22 24.47 5.94
C SER A 78 -9.05 23.72 7.00
N GLY A 79 -8.55 22.60 7.51
CA GLY A 79 -9.27 21.74 8.48
C GLY A 79 -10.30 20.79 7.87
N ASN A 80 -10.45 20.77 6.54
CA ASN A 80 -11.39 19.92 5.81
C ASN A 80 -10.64 18.94 4.90
N ILE A 81 -10.04 17.90 5.50
CA ILE A 81 -9.34 16.86 4.73
C ILE A 81 -10.35 16.00 4.00
N ASP A 82 -10.23 15.91 2.67
CA ASP A 82 -11.05 15.02 1.84
C ASP A 82 -10.15 14.02 1.10
N PHE A 83 -10.29 12.74 1.44
CA PHE A 83 -9.62 11.62 0.76
C PHE A 83 -10.41 11.08 -0.44
N GLY A 84 -11.60 11.62 -0.69
CA GLY A 84 -12.55 11.14 -1.68
C GLY A 84 -13.57 10.16 -1.11
N LEU A 85 -14.40 9.64 -2.01
CA LEU A 85 -15.45 8.68 -1.72
C LEU A 85 -15.14 7.32 -2.38
N THR A 86 -15.59 6.24 -1.76
CA THR A 86 -15.55 4.90 -2.34
C THR A 86 -16.59 4.76 -3.45
N ARG A 87 -16.55 3.64 -4.19
CA ARG A 87 -17.61 3.28 -5.16
C ARG A 87 -19.01 3.22 -4.53
N LEU A 88 -19.09 2.95 -3.22
CA LEU A 88 -20.33 2.91 -2.45
C LEU A 88 -20.70 4.27 -1.84
N ARG A 89 -20.03 5.36 -2.27
CA ARG A 89 -20.23 6.73 -1.80
C ARG A 89 -19.93 6.94 -0.30
N ALA A 90 -19.19 6.01 0.32
CA ALA A 90 -18.71 6.16 1.68
C ALA A 90 -17.42 6.98 1.72
N PRO A 91 -17.16 7.79 2.76
CA PRO A 91 -15.90 8.50 2.91
C PRO A 91 -14.71 7.54 2.98
N VAL A 92 -13.66 7.76 2.19
CA VAL A 92 -12.45 6.90 2.26
C VAL A 92 -11.78 6.98 3.64
N SER A 93 -11.96 8.09 4.35
CA SER A 93 -11.46 8.25 5.73
C SER A 93 -12.02 7.21 6.71
N THR A 94 -13.26 6.76 6.54
CA THR A 94 -13.85 5.74 7.41
C THR A 94 -13.25 4.36 7.16
N GLU A 95 -13.01 4.02 5.89
CA GLU A 95 -12.33 2.78 5.49
C GLU A 95 -10.89 2.75 6.03
N ILE A 96 -10.16 3.86 5.89
CA ILE A 96 -8.81 3.99 6.45
C ILE A 96 -8.84 3.82 7.98
N ALA A 97 -9.80 4.46 8.66
CA ALA A 97 -9.93 4.35 10.12
C ALA A 97 -10.25 2.92 10.57
N ALA A 98 -11.03 2.16 9.79
CA ALA A 98 -11.31 0.76 10.07
C ALA A 98 -10.09 -0.16 9.81
N ALA A 99 -9.31 0.11 8.77
CA ALA A 99 -8.15 -0.70 8.40
C ALA A 99 -6.89 -0.41 9.26
N MET A 100 -6.76 0.81 9.78
CA MET A 100 -5.58 1.25 10.52
C MET A 100 -5.28 0.40 11.76
N PRO A 101 -6.24 0.09 12.66
CA PRO A 101 -5.98 -0.76 13.82
C PRO A 101 -5.51 -2.18 13.45
N ILE A 102 -6.03 -2.73 12.35
CA ILE A 102 -5.67 -4.06 11.86
C ILE A 102 -4.21 -4.04 11.40
N THR A 103 -3.84 -3.05 10.59
CA THR A 103 -2.47 -2.85 10.11
C THR A 103 -1.49 -2.70 11.27
N ILE A 104 -1.83 -1.86 12.24
CA ILE A 104 -0.99 -1.63 13.43
C ILE A 104 -0.77 -2.94 14.20
N ARG A 105 -1.83 -3.71 14.45
CA ARG A 105 -1.71 -5.00 15.17
C ARG A 105 -0.81 -5.98 14.41
N LEU A 106 -1.00 -6.12 13.11
CA LEU A 106 -0.21 -7.02 12.27
C LEU A 106 1.26 -6.59 12.22
N VAL A 107 1.53 -5.31 11.99
CA VAL A 107 2.89 -4.76 11.92
C VAL A 107 3.59 -4.91 13.27
N LEU A 108 2.92 -4.60 14.38
CA LEU A 108 3.52 -4.75 15.72
C LEU A 108 3.88 -6.20 16.01
N PHE A 109 2.96 -7.13 15.77
CA PHE A 109 3.21 -8.55 16.02
C PHE A 109 4.34 -9.09 15.13
N ALA A 110 4.30 -8.78 13.83
CA ALA A 110 5.34 -9.16 12.88
C ALA A 110 6.71 -8.57 13.27
N THR A 111 6.76 -7.32 13.72
CA THR A 111 8.00 -6.65 14.13
C THR A 111 8.58 -7.29 15.39
N VAL A 112 7.75 -7.57 16.40
CA VAL A 112 8.21 -8.24 17.62
C VAL A 112 8.77 -9.63 17.31
N LEU A 113 8.07 -10.42 16.49
CA LEU A 113 8.57 -11.72 16.05
C LEU A 113 9.89 -11.60 15.26
N ALA A 114 9.96 -10.64 14.33
CA ALA A 114 11.17 -10.41 13.54
C ALA A 114 12.36 -10.01 14.41
N ILE A 115 12.15 -9.19 15.45
CA ILE A 115 13.19 -8.82 16.41
C ILE A 115 13.64 -10.05 17.21
N VAL A 116 12.70 -10.81 17.79
CA VAL A 116 13.03 -11.98 18.62
C VAL A 116 13.78 -13.02 17.81
N LEU A 117 13.24 -13.42 16.65
CA LEU A 117 13.86 -14.42 15.78
C LEU A 117 15.17 -13.89 15.18
N GLY A 118 15.17 -12.66 14.67
CA GLY A 118 16.34 -12.05 14.05
C GLY A 118 17.52 -11.92 15.00
N ILE A 119 17.28 -11.47 16.25
CA ILE A 119 18.32 -11.39 17.27
C ILE A 119 18.77 -12.79 17.68
N ALA A 120 17.85 -13.72 17.97
CA ALA A 120 18.22 -15.07 18.40
C ALA A 120 19.08 -15.79 17.36
N LEU A 121 18.65 -15.74 16.09
CA LEU A 121 19.37 -16.36 14.98
C LEU A 121 20.70 -15.64 14.71
N GLY A 122 20.72 -14.31 14.73
CA GLY A 122 21.93 -13.52 14.54
C GLY A 122 22.98 -13.75 15.62
N VAL A 123 22.57 -13.88 16.89
CA VAL A 123 23.49 -14.24 17.98
C VAL A 123 24.00 -15.66 17.81
N LEU A 124 23.13 -16.62 17.45
CA LEU A 124 23.52 -18.02 17.31
C LEU A 124 24.49 -18.25 16.15
N THR A 125 24.31 -17.57 15.02
CA THR A 125 25.25 -17.62 13.89
C THR A 125 26.58 -16.95 14.24
N ALA A 126 26.55 -15.82 14.95
CA ALA A 126 27.76 -15.14 15.42
C ALA A 126 28.58 -16.00 16.39
N LEU A 127 27.93 -16.73 17.31
CA LEU A 127 28.61 -17.63 18.24
C LEU A 127 29.20 -18.88 17.55
N ARG A 128 28.63 -19.29 16.41
CA ARG A 128 29.05 -20.46 15.63
C ARG A 128 29.57 -20.06 14.25
N GLN A 129 30.39 -19.01 14.21
CA GLN A 129 30.91 -18.45 12.97
C GLN A 129 31.63 -19.51 12.12
N TYR A 130 31.44 -19.45 10.80
CA TYR A 130 32.00 -20.38 9.81
C TYR A 130 31.56 -21.84 9.96
N SER A 131 30.57 -22.13 10.82
CA SER A 131 29.98 -23.46 10.92
C SER A 131 29.01 -23.73 9.78
N ARG A 132 28.68 -25.01 9.54
CA ARG A 132 27.61 -25.40 8.60
C ARG A 132 26.27 -24.74 8.95
N PHE A 133 26.00 -24.53 10.24
CA PHE A 133 24.80 -23.86 10.71
C PHE A 133 24.79 -22.39 10.26
N ASP A 134 25.89 -21.67 10.44
CA ASP A 134 26.06 -20.28 10.00
C ASP A 134 25.82 -20.12 8.48
N TYR A 135 26.50 -20.93 7.66
CA TYR A 135 26.30 -20.90 6.21
C TYR A 135 24.85 -21.21 5.80
N SER A 136 24.21 -22.21 6.44
CA SER A 136 22.82 -22.56 6.15
C SER A 136 21.84 -21.45 6.52
N MET A 137 22.03 -20.81 7.67
CA MET A 137 21.13 -19.78 8.17
C MET A 137 21.29 -18.49 7.38
N THR A 138 22.54 -18.13 7.07
CA THR A 138 22.87 -17.01 6.19
C THR A 138 22.26 -17.21 4.80
N PHE A 139 22.36 -18.41 4.23
CA PHE A 139 21.71 -18.73 2.95
C PHE A 139 20.18 -18.56 3.02
N VAL A 140 19.52 -19.09 4.05
CA VAL A 140 18.06 -18.95 4.22
C VAL A 140 17.66 -17.48 4.40
N ALA A 141 18.42 -16.70 5.17
CA ALA A 141 18.17 -15.27 5.36
C ALA A 141 18.28 -14.50 4.04
N PHE A 142 19.33 -14.75 3.25
CA PHE A 142 19.47 -14.16 1.92
C PHE A 142 18.36 -14.57 0.97
N LEU A 143 17.99 -15.85 0.97
CA LEU A 143 16.89 -16.35 0.15
C LEU A 143 15.62 -15.58 0.48
N LEU A 144 15.18 -15.57 1.74
CA LEU A 144 13.97 -14.86 2.17
C LEU A 144 14.02 -13.35 1.89
N PHE A 145 15.19 -12.72 2.03
CA PHE A 145 15.37 -11.29 1.75
C PHE A 145 15.30 -10.96 0.25
N SER A 146 15.78 -11.86 -0.60
CA SER A 146 15.81 -11.67 -2.06
C SER A 146 14.47 -11.93 -2.75
N LEU A 147 13.55 -12.63 -2.09
CA LEU A 147 12.26 -12.99 -2.68
C LEU A 147 11.36 -11.76 -2.78
N PRO A 148 10.67 -11.54 -3.92
CA PRO A 148 9.68 -10.49 -4.02
C PRO A 148 8.56 -10.69 -3.00
N ILE A 149 8.26 -9.65 -2.22
CA ILE A 149 7.33 -9.78 -1.09
C ILE A 149 5.92 -10.20 -1.53
N PHE A 150 5.46 -9.73 -2.70
CA PHE A 150 4.16 -10.10 -3.27
C PHE A 150 4.12 -11.60 -3.63
N TRP A 151 5.23 -12.15 -4.11
CA TRP A 151 5.32 -13.55 -4.50
C TRP A 151 5.22 -14.45 -3.27
N VAL A 152 5.96 -14.12 -2.21
CA VAL A 152 5.88 -14.82 -0.92
C VAL A 152 4.47 -14.73 -0.34
N ALA A 153 3.85 -13.55 -0.36
CA ALA A 153 2.49 -13.36 0.13
C ALA A 153 1.47 -14.24 -0.60
N VAL A 154 1.56 -14.34 -1.94
CA VAL A 154 0.68 -15.21 -2.74
C VAL A 154 0.90 -16.69 -2.44
N LEU A 155 2.15 -17.14 -2.31
CA LEU A 155 2.45 -18.53 -1.97
C LEU A 155 1.93 -18.91 -0.57
N LEU A 156 2.13 -18.02 0.41
CA LEU A 156 1.63 -18.25 1.77
C LEU A 156 0.09 -18.33 1.77
N LYS A 157 -0.58 -17.44 1.05
CA LYS A 157 -2.03 -17.50 0.87
C LYS A 157 -2.46 -18.85 0.25
N GLN A 158 -1.84 -19.24 -0.87
CA GLN A 158 -2.25 -20.41 -1.66
C GLN A 158 -1.97 -21.75 -0.96
N TYR A 159 -0.85 -21.88 -0.24
CA TYR A 159 -0.36 -23.17 0.26
C TYR A 159 -0.38 -23.30 1.79
N LEU A 160 -0.29 -22.20 2.55
CA LEU A 160 -0.31 -22.22 4.02
C LEU A 160 -1.68 -21.89 4.63
N ALA A 161 -2.64 -21.50 3.79
CA ALA A 161 -4.05 -21.21 4.07
C ALA A 161 -4.33 -19.95 4.90
N ILE A 162 -4.97 -18.96 4.25
CA ILE A 162 -6.42 -18.68 4.37
C ILE A 162 -6.97 -18.49 2.96
#